data_AF-A0A061NV97-F1
#
_entry.id   AF-A0A061NV97-F1
#
_cell.length_a   1.000
_cell.length_b   1.000
_cell.length_c   1.000
_cell.angle_alpha   90.00
_cell.angle_beta   90.00
_cell.angle_gamma   90.00
#
_symmetry.space_group_name_H-M   'P 1'
#
loop_
_entity.id
_entity.type
_entity.pdbx_description
1 polymer ?
#
loop_
_entity_poly.entity_id
_entity_poly.type
_entity_poly.pdbx_seq_one_letter_code
_entity_poly.pdbx_strand_id
1 'polypeptide(L)'
;MTQLTYPQQPVHHILKGSAKRYGERLVLINQEEHLTYEQLYNDSLKFARALVRIGIEKGDVVCVHLPNCSSFLIAYYGTLMSGATFTPANPLLSEAELSHQLNDARARVIITSNPAVSFEETCIEQIIYVGDEGVEGLDFKQLLQQEEASRLRLTLMWRTIWRILRTREVQLEEVKALCLRTRMLSQMLFSRVALQTGA
;
A
#
# COMPACT_ATOMS: atom_id res chain seq x y z
N MET A 1 -26.75 1.53 31.30
CA MET A 1 -25.62 1.98 30.47
C MET A 1 -25.05 0.76 29.78
N THR A 2 -25.14 0.66 28.46
CA THR A 2 -24.56 -0.45 27.69
C THR A 2 -23.08 -0.18 27.50
N GLN A 3 -22.22 -0.95 28.15
CA GLN A 3 -20.78 -0.83 28.03
C GLN A 3 -20.33 -1.63 26.79
N LEU A 4 -19.86 -0.94 25.76
CA LEU A 4 -19.30 -1.59 24.57
C LEU A 4 -17.82 -1.89 24.81
N THR A 5 -17.45 -3.17 24.70
CA THR A 5 -16.05 -3.60 24.80
C THR A 5 -15.46 -3.66 23.40
N TYR A 6 -14.43 -2.86 23.14
CA TYR A 6 -13.72 -2.83 21.85
C TYR A 6 -12.42 -3.62 21.92
N PRO A 7 -12.06 -4.34 20.83
CA PRO A 7 -10.79 -5.05 20.77
C PRO A 7 -9.63 -4.05 20.72
N GLN A 8 -8.56 -4.34 21.47
CA GLN A 8 -7.32 -3.56 21.46
C GLN A 8 -6.48 -3.93 20.22
N GLN A 9 -6.92 -3.49 19.05
CA GLN A 9 -6.22 -3.71 17.77
C GLN A 9 -6.32 -2.48 16.86
N PRO A 10 -5.35 -2.26 15.96
CA PRO A 10 -5.44 -1.20 14.96
C PRO A 10 -6.65 -1.38 14.04
N VAL A 11 -7.25 -0.28 13.59
CA VAL A 11 -8.44 -0.29 12.72
C VAL A 11 -8.22 -1.10 11.44
N HIS A 12 -7.05 -0.98 10.80
CA HIS A 12 -6.74 -1.73 9.59
C HIS A 12 -6.66 -3.27 9.80
N HIS A 13 -6.43 -3.75 11.03
CA HIS A 13 -6.53 -5.18 11.33
C HIS A 13 -7.97 -5.71 11.31
N ILE A 14 -8.94 -4.86 11.64
CA ILE A 14 -10.36 -5.21 11.53
C ILE A 14 -10.70 -5.47 10.06
N LEU A 15 -10.24 -4.63 9.14
CA LEU A 15 -10.41 -4.85 7.70
C LEU A 15 -9.78 -6.17 7.24
N LYS A 16 -8.57 -6.50 7.70
CA LYS A 16 -7.92 -7.79 7.39
C LYS A 16 -8.77 -8.98 7.82
N GLY A 17 -9.35 -8.93 9.02
CA GLY A 17 -10.27 -9.94 9.51
C GLY A 17 -11.54 -10.05 8.66
N SER A 18 -12.14 -8.91 8.31
CA SER A 18 -13.33 -8.82 7.47
C SER A 18 -13.08 -9.34 6.06
N ALA A 19 -11.96 -8.99 5.42
CA ALA A 19 -11.59 -9.50 4.11
C ALA A 19 -11.42 -11.02 4.10
N LYS A 20 -10.83 -11.59 5.16
CA LYS A 20 -10.72 -13.05 5.29
C LYS A 20 -12.07 -13.75 5.46
N ARG A 21 -13.02 -13.14 6.18
CA ARG A 21 -14.30 -13.77 6.53
C ARG A 21 -15.40 -13.51 5.49
N TYR A 22 -15.34 -12.37 4.82
CA TYR A 22 -16.40 -11.83 3.97
C TYR A 22 -15.86 -11.31 2.64
N GLY A 23 -14.77 -11.88 2.12
CA GLY A 23 -14.01 -11.36 0.98
C GLY A 23 -14.85 -10.98 -0.24
N GLU A 24 -15.78 -11.85 -0.64
CA GLU A 24 -16.66 -11.65 -1.81
C GLU A 24 -17.82 -10.67 -1.55
N ARG A 25 -18.07 -10.26 -0.29
CA ARG A 25 -19.15 -9.32 0.01
C ARG A 25 -18.78 -7.91 -0.42
N LEU A 26 -19.77 -7.18 -0.93
CA LEU A 26 -19.63 -5.78 -1.28
C LEU A 26 -19.49 -4.92 -0.02
N VAL A 27 -18.50 -4.03 -0.03
CA VAL A 27 -18.27 -3.00 0.99
C VAL A 27 -18.74 -1.63 0.53
N LEU A 28 -18.69 -1.37 -0.78
CA LEU A 28 -19.13 -0.12 -1.39
C LEU A 28 -19.84 -0.43 -2.71
N ILE A 29 -20.95 0.29 -2.93
CA ILE A 29 -21.70 0.33 -4.18
C ILE A 29 -21.87 1.81 -4.51
N ASN A 30 -21.29 2.25 -5.61
CA ASN A 30 -21.38 3.62 -6.10
C ASN A 30 -21.68 3.60 -7.59
N GLN A 31 -22.95 3.75 -7.95
CA GLN A 31 -23.44 3.59 -9.33
C GLN A 31 -23.02 2.23 -9.91
N GLU A 32 -22.16 2.20 -10.94
CA GLU A 32 -21.63 1.00 -11.59
C GLU A 32 -20.37 0.45 -10.90
N GLU A 33 -19.81 1.20 -9.95
CA GLU A 33 -18.62 0.79 -9.21
C GLU A 33 -18.99 -0.07 -8.01
N HIS A 34 -18.47 -1.29 -8.01
CA HIS A 34 -18.63 -2.27 -6.94
C HIS A 34 -17.26 -2.62 -6.36
N LEU A 35 -17.14 -2.53 -5.03
CA LEU A 35 -15.92 -2.89 -4.33
C LEU A 35 -16.24 -3.98 -3.30
N THR A 36 -15.50 -5.09 -3.34
CA THR A 36 -15.59 -6.16 -2.33
C THR A 36 -14.63 -5.93 -1.17
N TYR A 37 -14.83 -6.60 -0.04
CA TYR A 37 -13.90 -6.55 1.09
C TYR A 37 -12.50 -7.05 0.74
N GLU A 38 -12.40 -8.08 -0.11
CA GLU A 38 -11.11 -8.60 -0.57
C GLU A 38 -10.39 -7.61 -1.46
N GLN A 39 -11.10 -6.98 -2.41
CA GLN A 39 -10.54 -5.95 -3.28
C GLN A 39 -10.06 -4.74 -2.46
N LEU A 40 -10.91 -4.23 -1.55
CA LEU A 40 -10.55 -3.12 -0.68
C LEU A 40 -9.27 -3.42 0.10
N TYR A 41 -9.15 -4.59 0.72
CA TYR A 41 -7.96 -4.96 1.48
C TYR A 41 -6.71 -5.05 0.60
N ASN A 42 -6.81 -5.70 -0.56
CA ASN A 42 -5.69 -5.87 -1.48
C ASN A 42 -5.22 -4.53 -2.06
N ASP A 43 -6.14 -3.67 -2.47
CA ASP A 43 -5.80 -2.36 -3.03
C ASP A 43 -5.29 -1.40 -1.95
N SER A 44 -5.81 -1.47 -0.72
CA SER A 44 -5.25 -0.74 0.43
C SER A 44 -3.81 -1.16 0.72
N LEU A 45 -3.49 -2.46 0.64
CA LEU A 45 -2.12 -2.95 0.81
C LEU A 45 -1.19 -2.46 -0.31
N LYS A 46 -1.65 -2.44 -1.56
CA LYS A 46 -0.88 -1.89 -2.68
C LYS A 46 -0.62 -0.40 -2.46
N PHE A 47 -1.65 0.35 -2.08
CA PHE A 47 -1.54 1.78 -1.79
C PHE A 47 -0.57 2.06 -0.64
N ALA A 48 -0.67 1.31 0.46
CA ALA A 48 0.25 1.42 1.59
C ALA A 48 1.72 1.24 1.18
N ARG A 49 1.99 0.26 0.32
CA ARG A 49 3.34 0.02 -0.23
C ARG A 49 3.77 1.15 -1.15
N ALA A 50 2.86 1.71 -1.95
CA ALA A 50 3.14 2.85 -2.80
C ALA A 50 3.53 4.08 -1.96
N LEU A 51 2.81 4.37 -0.88
CA LEU A 51 3.15 5.43 0.07
C LEU A 51 4.57 5.25 0.64
N VAL A 52 4.92 4.04 1.08
CA VAL A 52 6.29 3.78 1.58
C VAL A 52 7.35 3.98 0.49
N ARG A 53 7.06 3.62 -0.78
CA ARG A 53 8.01 3.82 -1.90
C ARG A 53 8.27 5.30 -2.20
N ILE A 54 7.25 6.16 -2.02
CA ILE A 54 7.41 7.62 -2.19
C ILE A 54 7.97 8.29 -0.93
N GLY A 55 8.45 7.52 0.05
CA GLY A 55 9.19 8.01 1.20
C GLY A 55 8.34 8.32 2.44
N ILE A 56 7.10 7.84 2.50
CA ILE A 56 6.24 8.03 3.68
C ILE A 56 6.66 7.11 4.81
N GLU A 57 6.85 7.71 5.97
CA GLU A 57 7.29 7.04 7.18
C GLU A 57 6.17 6.96 8.21
N LYS A 58 6.41 6.17 9.27
CA LYS A 58 5.47 6.03 10.37
C LYS A 58 5.31 7.36 11.09
N GLY A 59 4.06 7.81 11.25
CA GLY A 59 3.72 9.05 11.92
C GLY A 59 3.54 10.25 10.99
N ASP A 60 3.98 10.15 9.72
CA ASP A 60 3.68 11.16 8.70
C ASP A 60 2.17 11.30 8.51
N VAL A 61 1.72 12.50 8.13
CA VAL A 61 0.29 12.79 7.96
C VAL A 61 -0.06 12.81 6.47
N VAL A 62 -1.05 12.00 6.10
CA VAL A 62 -1.64 11.96 4.76
C VAL A 62 -3.05 12.53 4.81
N CYS A 63 -3.26 13.60 4.06
CA CYS A 63 -4.56 14.22 3.88
C CYS A 63 -5.33 13.55 2.74
N VAL A 64 -6.60 13.22 2.99
CA VAL A 64 -7.51 12.66 1.97
C VAL A 64 -8.61 13.67 1.70
N HIS A 65 -8.50 14.33 0.56
CA HIS A 65 -9.40 15.35 0.03
C HIS A 65 -10.21 14.76 -1.14
N LEU A 66 -11.07 13.80 -0.83
CA LEU A 66 -11.85 13.04 -1.83
C LEU A 66 -13.33 12.98 -1.45
N PRO A 67 -14.25 12.88 -2.43
CA PRO A 67 -15.65 12.57 -2.18
C PRO A 67 -15.81 11.12 -1.69
N ASN A 68 -17.05 10.73 -1.37
CA ASN A 68 -17.40 9.36 -0.99
C ASN A 68 -17.28 8.38 -2.18
N CYS A 69 -16.07 7.97 -2.50
CA CYS A 69 -15.74 7.03 -3.58
C CYS A 69 -14.89 5.84 -3.07
N SER A 70 -14.67 4.84 -3.92
CA SER A 70 -13.79 3.70 -3.62
C SER A 70 -12.38 4.13 -3.21
N SER A 71 -11.84 5.14 -3.91
CA SER A 71 -10.49 5.66 -3.70
C SER A 71 -10.32 6.26 -2.30
N PHE A 72 -11.38 6.85 -1.72
CA PHE A 72 -11.36 7.31 -0.33
C PHE A 72 -11.13 6.15 0.65
N LEU A 73 -11.85 5.03 0.48
CA LEU A 73 -11.69 3.86 1.36
C LEU A 73 -10.29 3.26 1.23
N ILE A 74 -9.81 3.11 -0.01
CA ILE A 74 -8.47 2.57 -0.29
C ILE A 74 -7.38 3.49 0.30
N ALA A 75 -7.52 4.82 0.12
CA ALA A 75 -6.60 5.81 0.67
C ALA A 75 -6.57 5.79 2.20
N TYR A 76 -7.75 5.73 2.84
CA TYR A 76 -7.88 5.66 4.29
C TYR A 76 -7.16 4.45 4.88
N TYR A 77 -7.51 3.25 4.41
CA TYR A 77 -6.92 2.02 4.95
C TYR A 77 -5.45 1.87 4.54
N GLY A 78 -5.09 2.25 3.31
CA GLY A 78 -3.69 2.20 2.86
C GLY A 78 -2.78 3.14 3.65
N THR A 79 -3.25 4.34 4.01
CA THR A 79 -2.54 5.26 4.91
C THR A 79 -2.31 4.62 6.28
N LEU A 80 -3.37 4.05 6.87
CA LEU A 80 -3.23 3.38 8.17
C LEU A 80 -2.32 2.14 8.12
N MET A 81 -2.30 1.44 6.99
CA MET A 81 -1.45 0.26 6.78
C MET A 81 0.01 0.61 6.50
N SER A 82 0.32 1.81 5.97
CA SER A 82 1.70 2.28 5.84
C SER A 82 2.30 2.69 7.19
N GLY A 83 1.45 2.89 8.21
CA GLY A 83 1.84 3.40 9.52
C GLY A 83 1.76 4.93 9.62
N ALA A 84 1.29 5.59 8.56
CA ALA A 84 1.00 7.01 8.55
C ALA A 84 -0.33 7.31 9.28
N THR A 85 -0.52 8.59 9.60
CA THR A 85 -1.73 9.16 10.19
C THR A 85 -2.62 9.71 9.09
N PHE A 86 -3.92 9.46 9.20
CA PHE A 86 -4.92 9.93 8.27
C PHE A 86 -5.56 11.23 8.79
N THR A 87 -5.72 12.23 7.91
CA THR A 87 -6.61 13.37 8.14
C THR A 87 -7.61 13.50 6.98
N PRO A 88 -8.93 13.55 7.24
CA PRO A 88 -9.92 13.82 6.21
C PRO A 88 -9.97 15.32 5.92
N ALA A 89 -10.11 15.70 4.65
CA ALA A 89 -10.45 17.05 4.25
C ALA A 89 -11.73 17.03 3.41
N ASN A 90 -12.63 17.97 3.67
CA ASN A 90 -13.89 18.05 2.94
C ASN A 90 -13.61 18.63 1.53
N PRO A 91 -14.04 17.97 0.44
CA PRO A 91 -13.89 18.45 -0.94
C PRO A 91 -14.49 19.82 -1.24
N LEU A 92 -15.41 20.29 -0.38
CA LEU A 92 -16.11 21.55 -0.51
C LEU A 92 -15.44 22.71 0.25
N LEU A 93 -14.30 22.47 0.91
CA LEU A 93 -13.54 23.54 1.55
C LEU A 93 -13.04 24.54 0.50
N SER A 94 -13.01 25.81 0.87
CA SER A 94 -12.26 26.79 0.10
C SER A 94 -10.76 26.48 0.16
N GLU A 95 -10.01 26.96 -0.83
CA GLU A 95 -8.56 26.77 -0.90
C GLU A 95 -7.84 27.29 0.34
N ALA A 96 -8.27 28.45 0.88
CA ALA A 96 -7.71 29.02 2.10
C ALA A 96 -7.95 28.14 3.33
N GLU A 97 -9.16 27.58 3.48
CA GLU A 97 -9.48 26.69 4.59
C GLU A 97 -8.72 25.37 4.51
N LEU A 98 -8.60 24.81 3.29
CA LEU A 98 -7.83 23.60 3.06
C LEU A 98 -6.35 23.82 3.38
N SER A 99 -5.74 24.89 2.85
CA SER A 99 -4.34 25.24 3.14
C SER A 99 -4.09 25.45 4.63
N HIS A 100 -5.01 26.09 5.35
CA HIS A 100 -4.94 26.22 6.80
C HIS A 100 -4.93 24.85 7.50
N GLN A 101 -5.87 23.96 7.14
CA GLN A 101 -5.94 22.62 7.71
C GLN A 101 -4.69 21.79 7.41
N LEU A 102 -4.17 21.85 6.19
CA LEU A 102 -2.97 21.10 5.78
C LEU A 102 -1.76 21.51 6.61
N ASN A 103 -1.59 22.82 6.81
CA ASN A 103 -0.48 23.37 7.60
C ASN A 103 -0.62 23.06 9.10
N ASP A 104 -1.82 23.15 9.67
CA ASP A 104 -2.07 22.80 11.07
C ASP A 104 -1.80 21.30 11.33
N ALA A 105 -2.28 20.44 10.43
CA ALA A 105 -2.07 19.00 10.49
C ALA A 105 -0.64 18.57 10.12
N ARG A 106 0.18 19.48 9.57
CA ARG A 106 1.49 19.18 8.97
C ARG A 106 1.41 18.02 7.97
N ALA A 107 0.38 18.06 7.13
CA ALA A 107 0.17 17.05 6.10
C ALA A 107 1.34 17.06 5.11
N ARG A 108 1.98 15.91 4.94
CA ARG A 108 3.11 15.73 4.03
C ARG A 108 2.63 15.35 2.62
N VAL A 109 1.50 14.65 2.55
CA VAL A 109 0.88 14.20 1.30
C VAL A 109 -0.59 14.58 1.29
N ILE A 110 -1.09 14.98 0.13
CA ILE A 110 -2.52 15.13 -0.12
C ILE A 110 -2.95 14.24 -1.27
N ILE A 111 -4.10 13.59 -1.09
CA ILE A 111 -4.78 12.82 -2.12
C ILE A 111 -6.04 13.61 -2.51
N THR A 112 -6.13 14.07 -3.74
CA THR A 112 -7.21 14.97 -4.18
C THR A 112 -7.80 14.55 -5.54
N SER A 113 -9.09 14.79 -5.74
CA SER A 113 -9.76 14.64 -7.03
C SER A 113 -10.04 15.99 -7.71
N ASN A 114 -9.63 17.10 -7.10
CA ASN A 114 -9.81 18.44 -7.64
C ASN A 114 -8.46 19.00 -8.10
N PRO A 115 -8.21 19.11 -9.43
CA PRO A 115 -6.98 19.65 -9.98
C PRO A 115 -6.89 21.18 -9.89
N ALA A 116 -7.99 21.88 -9.64
CA ALA A 116 -8.04 23.35 -9.64
C ALA A 116 -7.53 23.97 -8.33
N VAL A 117 -7.23 23.17 -7.31
CA VAL A 117 -6.76 23.63 -6.01
C VAL A 117 -5.24 23.81 -6.07
N SER A 118 -4.75 25.01 -5.70
CA SER A 118 -3.32 25.25 -5.53
C SER A 118 -2.85 24.90 -4.11
N PHE A 119 -1.60 24.48 -4.00
CA PHE A 119 -0.94 24.06 -2.76
C PHE A 119 0.37 24.82 -2.49
N GLU A 120 0.59 25.94 -3.19
CA GLU A 120 1.85 26.71 -3.16
C GLU A 120 2.27 27.18 -1.75
N GLU A 121 1.32 27.49 -0.87
CA GLU A 121 1.56 27.96 0.50
C GLU A 121 1.35 26.88 1.57
N THR A 122 1.62 25.62 1.23
CA THR A 122 1.38 24.47 2.14
C THR A 122 2.65 23.68 2.43
N CYS A 123 2.62 22.87 3.49
CA CYS A 123 3.68 21.92 3.84
C CYS A 123 3.67 20.61 3.03
N ILE A 124 2.94 20.57 1.91
CA ILE A 124 2.79 19.36 1.09
C ILE A 124 4.04 19.11 0.27
N GLU A 125 4.57 17.89 0.33
CA GLU A 125 5.71 17.44 -0.46
C GLU A 125 5.28 16.60 -1.69
N GLN A 126 4.11 15.95 -1.62
CA GLN A 126 3.61 15.08 -2.68
C GLN A 126 2.09 15.24 -2.85
N ILE A 127 1.64 15.31 -4.10
CA ILE A 127 0.22 15.37 -4.46
C ILE A 127 -0.13 14.10 -5.26
N ILE A 128 -1.19 13.42 -4.85
CA ILE A 128 -1.73 12.24 -5.53
C ILE A 128 -3.11 12.58 -6.08
N TYR A 129 -3.28 12.50 -7.40
CA TYR A 129 -4.54 12.79 -8.07
C TYR A 129 -5.38 11.54 -8.30
N VAL A 130 -6.69 11.66 -8.07
CA VAL A 130 -7.69 10.63 -8.35
C VAL A 130 -8.57 11.08 -9.50
N GLY A 131 -8.45 10.40 -10.65
CA GLY A 131 -9.40 10.53 -11.76
C GLY A 131 -9.01 11.47 -12.89
N ASP A 132 -7.78 12.00 -12.91
CA ASP A 132 -7.33 12.92 -13.96
C ASP A 132 -5.98 12.46 -14.56
N GLU A 133 -5.97 12.15 -15.85
CA GLU A 133 -4.75 11.77 -16.58
C GLU A 133 -4.09 13.05 -17.14
N GLY A 134 -2.92 13.42 -16.63
CA GLY A 134 -2.11 14.52 -17.21
C GLY A 134 -1.92 15.76 -16.32
N VAL A 135 -2.31 15.71 -15.06
CA VAL A 135 -2.00 16.75 -14.06
C VAL A 135 -0.61 16.51 -13.47
N GLU A 136 0.13 17.57 -13.13
CA GLU A 136 1.45 17.48 -12.51
C GLU A 136 1.32 16.91 -11.08
N GLY A 137 1.57 15.60 -10.94
CA GLY A 137 1.45 14.85 -9.69
C GLY A 137 1.47 13.34 -9.91
N LEU A 138 1.27 12.56 -8.83
CA LEU A 138 1.20 11.11 -8.91
C LEU A 138 -0.23 10.64 -9.20
N ASP A 139 -0.41 9.74 -10.17
CA ASP A 139 -1.73 9.17 -10.46
C ASP A 139 -2.07 8.00 -9.52
N PHE A 140 -3.24 8.05 -8.89
CA PHE A 140 -3.70 7.05 -7.92
C PHE A 140 -3.82 5.64 -8.51
N LYS A 141 -4.35 5.50 -9.74
CA LYS A 141 -4.50 4.19 -10.38
C LYS A 141 -3.14 3.60 -10.75
N GLN A 142 -2.22 4.42 -11.23
CA GLN A 142 -0.85 3.99 -11.53
C GLN A 142 -0.16 3.48 -10.25
N LEU A 143 -0.29 4.19 -9.13
CA LEU A 143 0.26 3.74 -7.84
C LEU A 143 -0.28 2.36 -7.43
N LEU A 144 -1.57 2.08 -7.69
CA LEU A 144 -2.15 0.76 -7.44
C LEU A 144 -1.66 -0.31 -8.41
N GLN A 145 -1.39 0.04 -9.67
CA GLN A 145 -0.94 -0.90 -10.70
C GLN A 145 0.56 -1.20 -10.65
N GLN A 146 1.35 -0.44 -9.89
CA GLN A 146 2.78 -0.70 -9.73
C GLN A 146 3.04 -2.00 -8.95
N GLU A 147 3.10 -3.12 -9.68
CA GLU A 147 3.50 -4.42 -9.18
C GLU A 147 4.93 -4.40 -8.61
N GLU A 148 5.19 -5.34 -7.71
CA GLU A 148 6.44 -5.52 -6.96
C GLU A 148 7.66 -5.74 -7.87
N ALA A 149 8.21 -4.67 -8.44
CA ALA A 149 9.55 -4.69 -9.06
C ALA A 149 10.63 -5.23 -8.09
N SER A 150 10.35 -5.18 -6.78
CA SER A 150 11.19 -5.74 -5.71
C SER A 150 11.29 -7.27 -5.72
N ARG A 151 10.26 -8.00 -6.16
CA ARG A 151 10.31 -9.48 -6.25
C ARG A 151 11.20 -9.93 -7.41
N LEU A 152 11.18 -9.21 -8.53
CA LEU A 152 12.02 -9.50 -9.70
C LEU A 152 13.49 -9.18 -9.46
N ARG A 153 13.83 -8.13 -8.69
CA ARG A 153 15.24 -7.86 -8.31
C ARG A 153 15.86 -9.01 -7.52
N LEU A 154 15.13 -9.62 -6.58
CA LEU A 154 15.61 -10.79 -5.86
C LEU A 154 15.73 -12.01 -6.78
N THR A 155 14.79 -12.24 -7.70
CA THR A 155 14.85 -13.36 -8.64
C THR A 155 15.97 -13.21 -9.69
N LEU A 156 16.24 -12.00 -10.19
CA LEU A 156 17.33 -11.71 -11.13
C LEU A 156 18.70 -11.71 -10.44
N MET A 157 18.78 -11.18 -9.22
CA MET A 157 19.97 -11.26 -8.38
C MET A 157 20.29 -12.73 -8.06
N TRP A 158 19.29 -13.53 -7.69
CA TRP A 158 19.47 -14.96 -7.44
C TRP A 158 19.80 -15.75 -8.71
N ARG A 159 19.19 -15.47 -9.87
CA ARG A 159 19.60 -16.09 -11.15
C ARG A 159 21.07 -15.82 -11.48
N THR A 160 21.53 -14.60 -11.20
CA THR A 160 22.94 -14.22 -11.41
C THR A 160 23.86 -14.92 -10.42
N ILE A 161 23.49 -14.96 -9.13
CA ILE A 161 24.21 -15.70 -8.09
C ILE A 161 24.24 -17.21 -8.41
N TRP A 162 23.13 -17.81 -8.82
CA TRP A 162 23.05 -19.22 -9.24
C TRP A 162 23.92 -19.51 -10.47
N ARG A 163 23.98 -18.59 -11.43
CA ARG A 163 24.85 -18.72 -12.61
C ARG A 163 26.33 -18.71 -12.21
N ILE A 164 26.72 -17.87 -11.26
CA ILE A 164 28.10 -17.78 -10.73
C ILE A 164 28.46 -19.02 -9.90
N LEU A 165 27.54 -19.49 -9.06
CA LEU A 165 27.73 -20.68 -8.23
C LEU A 165 27.74 -21.98 -9.05
N ARG A 166 27.19 -21.99 -10.27
CA ARG A 166 27.21 -23.16 -11.17
C ARG A 166 28.53 -23.29 -11.96
N THR A 167 29.23 -22.18 -12.22
CA THR A 167 30.50 -22.17 -12.97
C THR A 167 31.74 -22.33 -12.09
N ARG A 168 31.62 -22.14 -10.77
CA ARG A 168 32.64 -22.51 -9.79
C ARG A 168 32.18 -23.80 -9.12
N GLU A 169 33.05 -24.78 -8.91
CA GLU A 169 32.76 -25.98 -8.09
C GLU A 169 32.57 -25.58 -6.61
N VAL A 170 31.52 -24.82 -6.31
CA VAL A 170 31.20 -24.42 -4.95
C VAL A 170 30.50 -25.58 -4.28
N GLN A 171 31.10 -26.06 -3.19
CA GLN A 171 30.56 -27.17 -2.40
C GLN A 171 29.19 -26.79 -1.83
N LEU A 172 28.24 -27.72 -1.89
CA LEU A 172 26.83 -27.52 -1.51
C LEU A 172 26.67 -26.97 -0.07
N GLU A 173 27.64 -27.26 0.81
CA GLU A 173 27.66 -26.84 2.21
C GLU A 173 27.94 -25.34 2.40
N GLU A 174 28.74 -24.71 1.52
CA GLU A 174 28.99 -23.26 1.59
C GLU A 174 27.73 -22.46 1.19
N VAL A 175 26.97 -22.97 0.22
CA VAL A 175 25.70 -22.36 -0.20
C VAL A 175 24.66 -22.49 0.91
N LYS A 176 24.58 -23.65 1.60
CA LYS A 176 23.71 -23.84 2.77
C LYS A 176 24.07 -22.87 3.89
N ALA A 177 25.35 -22.70 4.20
CA ALA A 177 25.82 -21.75 5.22
C ALA A 177 25.45 -20.29 4.89
N LEU A 178 25.54 -19.90 3.61
CA LEU A 178 25.16 -18.56 3.15
C LEU A 178 23.64 -18.32 3.22
N CYS A 179 22.83 -19.32 2.87
CA CYS A 179 21.36 -19.27 2.98
C CYS A 179 20.87 -19.25 4.44
N LEU A 180 21.57 -19.95 5.34
CA LEU A 180 21.27 -19.97 6.78
C LEU A 180 21.55 -18.60 7.44
N ARG A 181 22.63 -17.92 7.05
CA ARG A 181 22.98 -16.59 7.58
C ARG A 181 22.00 -15.48 7.15
N THR A 182 21.36 -15.62 6.01
CA THR A 182 20.42 -14.62 5.47
C THR A 182 18.96 -14.84 5.89
N ARG A 183 18.67 -15.82 6.77
CA ARG A 183 17.29 -16.16 7.20
C ARG A 183 16.34 -16.45 6.02
N MET A 184 16.86 -16.97 4.90
CA MET A 184 16.12 -17.17 3.64
C MET A 184 15.55 -18.58 3.42
N LEU A 185 15.68 -19.48 4.40
CA LEU A 185 15.20 -20.87 4.26
C LEU A 185 13.68 -21.00 4.09
N SER A 186 12.86 -20.02 4.50
CA SER A 186 11.40 -20.15 4.45
C SER A 186 10.78 -19.98 3.07
N GLN A 187 11.50 -19.44 2.07
CA GLN A 187 10.93 -19.18 0.74
C GLN A 187 11.42 -20.10 -0.38
N MET A 188 12.51 -20.87 -0.18
CA MET A 188 13.00 -21.81 -1.20
C MET A 188 12.39 -23.22 -1.11
N LEU A 189 11.86 -23.61 0.05
CA LEU A 189 11.38 -24.99 0.26
C LEU A 189 10.00 -25.29 -0.37
N PHE A 190 9.26 -24.28 -0.82
CA PHE A 190 7.89 -24.47 -1.33
C PHE A 190 7.77 -24.78 -2.84
N SER A 191 8.86 -24.80 -3.61
CA SER A 191 8.79 -25.07 -5.06
C SER A 191 9.38 -26.42 -5.51
N ARG A 192 9.78 -27.30 -4.58
CA ARG A 192 10.44 -28.58 -4.96
C ARG A 192 9.89 -29.87 -4.37
N VAL A 193 8.85 -29.85 -3.53
CA VAL A 193 8.23 -31.10 -3.05
C VAL A 193 7.18 -31.67 -4.01
N ALA A 194 6.70 -30.90 -4.99
CA ALA A 194 5.68 -31.36 -5.95
C ALA A 194 6.23 -32.10 -7.20
N LEU A 195 7.54 -32.39 -7.29
CA LEU A 195 8.16 -33.02 -8.47
C LEU A 195 8.94 -34.32 -8.19
N GLN A 196 8.75 -34.95 -7.02
CA GLN A 196 9.44 -36.22 -6.68
C GLN A 196 8.55 -37.35 -6.13
N THR A 197 7.24 -37.34 -6.42
CA THR A 197 6.42 -38.56 -6.34
C THR A 197 5.84 -38.85 -7.72
N GLY A 198 6.61 -39.62 -8.48
CA GLY A 198 6.33 -40.01 -9.86
C GLY A 198 7.34 -41.06 -10.30
N ALA A 199 7.43 -42.15 -9.53
CA ALA A 199 7.97 -43.46 -9.90
C ALA A 199 7.44 -44.48 -8.89
#